data_AF-A0AA39MW25-F1
#
_entry.id   AF-A0AA39MW25-F1
#
_cell.length_a   1.000
_cell.length_b   1.000
_cell.length_c   1.000
_cell.angle_alpha   90.00
_cell.angle_beta   90.00
_cell.angle_gamma   90.00
#
_symmetry.space_group_name_H-M   'P 1'
#
loop_
_entity.id
_entity.type
_entity.pdbx_description
1 polymer ?
#
loop_
_entity_poly.entity_id
_entity_poly.type
_entity_poly.pdbx_seq_one_letter_code
_entity_poly.pdbx_strand_id
1 'polypeptide(L)'
;MSQLFSLPPPVLSFLRILSLFLALHLIPKGEAWKIVHLQIALALMKLLKKVDGYNAMKIYQDEQHHFAKLSKKHNRISKLQSKAGTTFLDYFDSYISLQSYWKFWSPAGAKKAAIMFDILVNQVMPDFFHKVADKKANRDYITSLQILASKISTTVIDFKLQDKSDGRMASRGGGA
;
A
#
# COMPACT_ATOMS: atom_id res chain seq x y z
N MET A 1 29.85 4.93 25.25
CA MET A 1 29.12 3.71 24.83
C MET A 1 27.68 3.82 25.29
N SER A 2 26.74 3.49 24.40
CA SER A 2 25.35 3.09 24.69
C SER A 2 24.28 4.20 24.86
N GLN A 3 23.93 4.89 23.76
CA GLN A 3 22.62 5.54 23.57
C GLN A 3 21.89 4.97 22.34
N LEU A 4 21.73 3.64 22.27
CA LEU A 4 21.12 2.96 21.11
C LEU A 4 19.82 2.18 21.42
N PHE A 5 19.25 2.33 22.62
CA PHE A 5 18.07 1.56 23.06
C PHE A 5 16.90 2.39 23.58
N SER A 6 16.58 3.50 22.93
CA SER A 6 15.29 4.17 23.15
C SER A 6 14.51 4.36 21.86
N LEU A 7 14.53 3.33 21.00
CA LEU A 7 13.54 3.24 19.94
C LEU A 7 12.19 2.88 20.56
N PRO A 8 11.10 3.56 20.17
CA PRO A 8 9.79 3.24 20.70
C PRO A 8 9.47 1.75 20.42
N PRO A 9 8.83 1.04 21.38
CA PRO A 9 8.51 -0.39 21.28
C PRO A 9 7.97 -0.88 19.92
N PRO A 10 7.14 -0.11 19.18
CA PRO A 10 6.66 -0.53 17.86
C PRO A 10 7.74 -0.64 16.78
N VAL A 11 8.82 0.16 16.81
CA VAL A 11 9.86 0.15 15.76
C VAL A 11 10.75 -1.08 15.86
N LEU A 12 11.13 -1.47 17.08
CA LEU A 12 11.86 -2.70 17.34
C LEU A 12 11.03 -3.95 16.99
N SER A 13 9.71 -3.86 17.17
CA SER A 13 8.78 -4.93 16.81
C SER A 13 8.71 -5.10 15.28
N PHE A 14 8.65 -4.00 14.51
CA PHE A 14 8.63 -4.06 13.04
C PHE A 14 9.95 -4.62 12.47
N LEU A 15 11.09 -4.20 13.01
CA LEU A 15 12.40 -4.73 12.62
C LEU A 15 12.56 -6.23 12.97
N ARG A 16 11.97 -6.69 14.08
CA ARG A 16 11.92 -8.13 14.42
C ARG A 16 11.03 -8.92 13.46
N ILE A 17 9.87 -8.38 13.06
CA ILE A 17 9.01 -9.02 12.06
C ILE A 17 9.71 -9.07 10.70
N LEU A 18 10.39 -8.00 10.29
CA LEU A 18 11.18 -7.99 9.06
C LEU A 18 12.38 -8.96 9.13
N SER A 19 13.01 -9.09 10.30
CA SER A 19 14.08 -10.04 10.57
C SER A 19 13.60 -11.49 10.53
N LEU A 20 12.40 -11.78 11.03
CA LEU A 20 11.79 -13.11 10.94
C LEU A 20 11.28 -13.45 9.55
N PHE A 21 10.81 -12.44 8.82
CA PHE A 21 10.52 -12.55 7.39
C PHE A 21 11.80 -12.91 6.60
N LEU A 22 12.94 -12.34 6.98
CA LEU A 22 14.25 -12.74 6.45
C LEU A 22 14.65 -14.14 6.94
N ALA A 23 14.33 -14.53 8.17
CA ALA A 23 14.65 -15.84 8.75
C ALA A 23 13.92 -17.04 8.09
N LEU A 24 12.98 -16.80 7.18
CA LEU A 24 12.42 -17.82 6.26
C LEU A 24 13.45 -18.45 5.30
N HIS A 25 14.74 -18.15 5.47
CA HIS A 25 15.90 -18.80 4.84
C HIS A 25 15.95 -20.34 4.92
N LEU A 26 15.07 -20.98 5.71
CA LEU A 26 14.95 -22.43 5.78
C LEU A 26 14.35 -23.07 4.51
N ILE A 27 13.77 -22.29 3.60
CA ILE A 27 13.33 -22.79 2.29
C ILE A 27 14.50 -22.64 1.29
N PRO A 28 14.84 -23.70 0.53
CA PRO A 28 15.82 -23.59 -0.54
C PRO A 28 15.47 -22.44 -1.49
N LYS A 29 16.46 -21.59 -1.81
CA LYS A 29 16.28 -20.49 -2.76
C LYS A 29 15.79 -21.05 -4.10
N GLY A 30 14.55 -20.75 -4.47
CA GLY A 30 13.88 -21.26 -5.67
C GLY A 30 12.53 -20.60 -5.93
N GLU A 31 11.84 -21.00 -7.01
CA GLU A 31 10.49 -20.52 -7.38
C GLU A 31 9.51 -20.58 -6.20
N ALA A 32 9.47 -21.72 -5.51
CA ALA A 32 8.57 -21.94 -4.39
C ALA A 32 8.78 -20.96 -3.22
N TRP A 33 10.02 -20.55 -2.97
CA TRP A 33 10.37 -19.56 -1.95
C TRP A 33 9.87 -18.17 -2.35
N LYS A 34 10.06 -17.77 -3.62
CA LYS A 34 9.56 -16.50 -4.15
C LYS A 34 8.04 -16.41 -4.02
N ILE A 35 7.33 -17.50 -4.33
CA ILE A 35 5.87 -17.56 -4.23
C ILE A 35 5.41 -17.35 -2.78
N VAL A 36 6.00 -18.06 -1.82
CA VAL A 36 5.64 -17.90 -0.39
C VAL A 36 5.94 -16.50 0.10
N HIS A 37 7.12 -15.95 -0.21
CA HIS A 37 7.45 -14.58 0.18
C HIS A 37 6.52 -13.55 -0.45
N LEU A 38 6.17 -13.71 -1.73
CA LEU A 38 5.24 -12.81 -2.39
C LEU A 38 3.86 -12.90 -1.75
N GLN A 39 3.37 -14.10 -1.44
CA GLN A 39 2.07 -14.26 -0.76
C GLN A 39 2.07 -13.63 0.62
N ILE A 40 3.08 -13.90 1.45
CA ILE A 40 3.16 -13.30 2.79
C ILE A 40 3.30 -11.78 2.69
N ALA A 41 4.12 -11.27 1.77
CA ALA A 41 4.25 -9.83 1.54
C ALA A 41 2.93 -9.19 1.09
N LEU A 42 2.17 -9.85 0.21
CA LEU A 42 0.86 -9.38 -0.22
C LEU A 42 -0.16 -9.40 0.92
N ALA A 43 -0.15 -10.43 1.77
CA ALA A 43 -1.00 -10.52 2.95
C ALA A 43 -0.69 -9.38 3.93
N LEU A 44 0.59 -9.18 4.26
CA LEU A 44 1.06 -8.06 5.09
C LEU A 44 0.68 -6.71 4.48
N MET A 45 0.86 -6.53 3.17
CA MET A 45 0.50 -5.29 2.50
C MET A 45 -1.02 -5.02 2.56
N LYS A 46 -1.85 -6.05 2.39
CA LYS A 46 -3.30 -5.94 2.55
C LYS A 46 -3.66 -5.54 3.97
N LEU A 47 -3.06 -6.20 4.96
CA LEU A 47 -3.24 -5.90 6.38
C LEU A 47 -2.84 -4.47 6.73
N LEU A 48 -1.67 -4.00 6.27
CA LEU A 48 -1.16 -2.67 6.58
C LEU A 48 -1.92 -1.55 5.87
N LYS A 49 -2.39 -1.79 4.64
CA LYS A 49 -2.93 -0.72 3.76
C LYS A 49 -4.44 -0.55 3.86
N LYS A 50 -5.22 -1.63 4.06
CA LYS A 50 -6.67 -1.63 3.76
C LYS A 50 -7.60 -1.84 4.95
N VAL A 51 -7.08 -1.99 6.16
CA VAL A 51 -7.83 -2.68 7.20
C VAL A 51 -8.22 -1.78 8.37
N ASP A 52 -9.53 -1.65 8.59
CA ASP A 52 -10.17 -1.48 9.88
C ASP A 52 -10.19 -2.81 10.64
N GLY A 53 -10.11 -2.80 11.98
CA GLY A 53 -9.78 -4.01 12.77
C GLY A 53 -10.60 -5.28 12.46
N TYR A 54 -11.84 -5.15 11.99
CA TYR A 54 -12.69 -6.28 11.58
C TYR A 54 -12.17 -7.01 10.33
N ASN A 55 -11.67 -6.29 9.33
CA ASN A 55 -11.15 -6.89 8.10
C ASN A 55 -9.78 -7.58 8.31
N ALA A 56 -9.07 -7.30 9.41
CA ALA A 56 -7.74 -7.84 9.70
C ALA A 56 -7.81 -9.33 9.96
N MET A 57 -8.72 -9.69 10.87
CA MET A 57 -8.91 -11.06 11.31
C MET A 57 -9.36 -11.95 10.16
N LYS A 58 -10.22 -11.42 9.29
CA LYS A 58 -10.69 -12.14 8.09
C LYS A 58 -9.53 -12.43 7.13
N ILE A 59 -8.69 -11.44 6.82
CA ILE A 59 -7.53 -11.64 5.94
C ILE A 59 -6.56 -12.66 6.56
N TYR A 60 -6.34 -12.60 7.87
CA TYR A 60 -5.52 -13.59 8.57
C TYR A 60 -6.08 -15.01 8.46
N GLN A 61 -7.38 -15.19 8.72
CA GLN A 61 -8.07 -16.47 8.61
C GLN A 61 -8.05 -17.03 7.17
N ASP A 62 -8.24 -16.17 6.18
CA ASP A 62 -8.18 -16.55 4.76
C ASP A 62 -6.79 -17.12 4.40
N GLU A 63 -5.71 -16.49 4.88
CA GLU A 63 -4.34 -16.95 4.66
C GLU A 63 -4.03 -18.24 5.45
N GLN A 64 -4.49 -18.36 6.70
CA GLN A 64 -4.38 -19.62 7.45
C GLN A 64 -5.05 -20.77 6.68
N HIS A 65 -6.25 -20.54 6.16
CA HIS A 65 -6.98 -21.52 5.39
C HIS A 65 -6.26 -21.88 4.08
N HIS A 66 -5.62 -20.91 3.43
CA HIS A 66 -4.79 -21.14 2.25
C HIS A 66 -3.62 -22.08 2.54
N PHE A 67 -2.82 -21.81 3.58
CA PHE A 67 -1.70 -22.68 3.93
C PHE A 67 -2.15 -24.05 4.45
N ALA A 68 -3.29 -24.13 5.15
CA ALA A 68 -3.89 -25.40 5.54
C ALA A 68 -4.39 -26.23 4.33
N LYS A 69 -4.81 -25.59 3.23
CA LYS A 69 -5.09 -26.29 1.97
C LYS A 69 -3.81 -26.80 1.31
N LEU A 70 -2.71 -26.05 1.40
CA LEU A 70 -1.43 -26.46 0.83
C LEU A 70 -0.82 -27.69 1.51
N SER A 71 -1.02 -27.88 2.83
CA SER A 71 -0.52 -29.08 3.53
C SER A 71 -1.14 -30.39 3.04
N LYS A 72 -2.37 -30.33 2.52
CA LYS A 72 -3.11 -31.49 2.01
C LYS A 72 -2.59 -31.98 0.65
N LYS A 73 -1.77 -31.20 -0.04
CA LYS A 73 -1.19 -31.61 -1.33
C LYS A 73 -0.07 -32.64 -1.12
N HIS A 74 0.02 -33.63 -2.00
CA HIS A 74 1.01 -34.71 -1.88
C HIS A 74 2.44 -34.28 -2.25
N ASN A 75 2.61 -33.12 -2.91
CA ASN A 75 3.92 -32.67 -3.34
C ASN A 75 4.78 -32.18 -2.13
N ARG A 76 6.10 -32.41 -2.18
CA ARG A 76 7.01 -32.01 -1.10
C ARG A 76 7.08 -30.48 -0.95
N ILE A 77 7.00 -29.77 -2.07
CA ILE A 77 7.12 -28.31 -2.11
C ILE A 77 5.94 -27.64 -1.38
N SER A 78 4.69 -27.98 -1.69
CA SER A 78 3.53 -27.37 -1.03
C SER A 78 3.46 -27.71 0.45
N LYS A 79 3.96 -28.87 0.89
CA LYS A 79 4.12 -29.17 2.32
C LYS A 79 5.12 -28.25 3.00
N LEU A 80 6.26 -27.95 2.36
CA LEU A 80 7.23 -26.98 2.87
C LEU A 80 6.66 -25.56 2.90
N GLN A 81 5.95 -25.15 1.83
CA GLN A 81 5.30 -23.84 1.77
C GLN A 81 4.24 -23.69 2.86
N SER A 82 3.42 -24.73 3.06
CA SER A 82 2.43 -24.79 4.13
C SER A 82 3.08 -24.67 5.51
N LYS A 83 4.10 -25.48 5.80
CA LYS A 83 4.82 -25.43 7.08
C LYS A 83 5.40 -24.03 7.34
N ALA A 84 6.05 -23.44 6.35
CA ALA A 84 6.64 -22.11 6.47
C ALA A 84 5.58 -21.02 6.67
N GLY A 85 4.51 -21.04 5.86
CA GLY A 85 3.40 -20.09 5.97
C GLY A 85 2.67 -20.19 7.30
N THR A 86 2.35 -21.41 7.76
CA THR A 86 1.72 -21.63 9.07
C THR A 86 2.63 -21.18 10.21
N THR A 87 3.92 -21.51 10.19
CA THR A 87 4.87 -21.05 11.24
C THR A 87 4.93 -19.51 11.30
N PHE A 88 4.94 -18.86 10.14
CA PHE A 88 4.88 -17.40 10.08
C PHE A 88 3.56 -16.86 10.65
N LEU A 89 2.43 -17.46 10.28
CA LEU A 89 1.11 -17.02 10.75
C LEU A 89 0.91 -17.27 12.24
N ASP A 90 1.43 -18.36 12.80
CA ASP A 90 1.40 -18.64 14.24
C ASP A 90 2.21 -17.58 15.00
N TYR A 91 3.39 -17.23 14.49
CA TYR A 91 4.17 -16.12 15.04
C TYR A 91 3.38 -14.80 14.95
N PHE A 92 2.78 -14.53 13.79
CA PHE A 92 2.04 -13.30 13.53
C PHE A 92 0.71 -13.22 14.33
N ASP A 93 0.13 -14.35 14.73
CA ASP A 93 -1.08 -14.42 15.56
C ASP A 93 -0.89 -13.69 16.88
N SER A 94 0.27 -13.88 17.52
CA SER A 94 0.62 -13.18 18.75
C SER A 94 0.64 -11.66 18.59
N TYR A 95 0.93 -11.16 17.38
CA TYR A 95 0.94 -9.72 17.08
C TYR A 95 -0.44 -9.17 16.75
N ILE A 96 -1.30 -9.94 16.06
CA ILE A 96 -2.66 -9.51 15.71
C ILE A 96 -3.60 -9.60 16.91
N SER A 97 -3.45 -10.64 17.73
CA SER A 97 -4.27 -10.89 18.93
C SER A 97 -4.12 -9.80 19.99
N LEU A 98 -2.94 -9.19 20.08
CA LEU A 98 -2.73 -7.97 20.87
C LEU A 98 -3.23 -6.75 20.09
N GLN A 99 -4.48 -6.37 20.37
CA GLN A 99 -5.15 -5.22 19.75
C GLN A 99 -4.34 -3.91 19.87
N SER A 100 -3.54 -3.76 20.93
CA SER A 100 -2.61 -2.65 21.13
C SER A 100 -1.54 -2.60 20.03
N TYR A 101 -0.89 -3.71 19.68
CA TYR A 101 0.13 -3.74 18.62
C TYR A 101 -0.47 -3.45 17.24
N TRP A 102 -1.64 -4.00 16.93
CA TRP A 102 -2.36 -3.69 15.69
C TRP A 102 -2.63 -2.18 15.53
N LYS A 103 -2.99 -1.51 16.63
CA LYS A 103 -3.25 -0.07 16.62
C LYS A 103 -1.99 0.73 16.26
N PHE A 104 -0.79 0.27 16.55
CA PHE A 104 0.41 1.03 16.21
C PHE A 104 0.85 0.88 14.74
N TRP A 105 0.28 -0.08 13.99
CA TRP A 105 0.85 -0.54 12.72
C TRP A 105 0.01 -0.22 11.49
N SER A 106 -1.28 0.03 11.67
CA SER A 106 -2.19 0.46 10.61
C SER A 106 -2.52 1.94 10.75
N PRO A 107 -2.78 2.68 9.66
CA PRO A 107 -3.21 4.08 9.75
C PRO A 107 -4.52 4.25 10.54
N ALA A 108 -5.43 3.29 10.41
CA ALA A 108 -6.67 3.23 11.19
C ALA A 108 -6.38 2.97 12.67
N GLY A 109 -5.44 2.07 12.95
CA GLY A 109 -4.89 1.84 14.26
C GLY A 109 -4.30 3.09 14.88
N ALA A 110 -3.45 3.79 14.14
CA ALA A 110 -2.71 4.95 14.63
C ALA A 110 -3.68 6.06 15.02
N LYS A 111 -4.74 6.26 14.21
CA LYS A 111 -5.86 7.16 14.56
C LYS A 111 -6.57 6.74 15.85
N LYS A 112 -6.83 5.44 16.02
CA LYS A 112 -7.50 4.92 17.22
C LYS A 112 -6.61 4.97 18.47
N ALA A 113 -5.30 4.80 18.31
CA ALA A 113 -4.31 4.99 19.37
C ALA A 113 -4.21 6.46 19.77
N ALA A 114 -4.12 7.36 18.80
CA ALA A 114 -4.11 8.81 19.01
C ALA A 114 -5.31 9.28 19.85
N ILE A 115 -6.52 8.83 19.51
CA ILE A 115 -7.74 9.13 20.29
C ILE A 115 -7.65 8.55 21.72
N MET A 116 -7.13 7.34 21.87
CA MET A 116 -7.08 6.65 23.16
C MET A 116 -6.03 7.22 24.12
N PHE A 117 -4.93 7.75 23.59
CA PHE A 117 -3.85 8.36 24.35
C PHE A 117 -3.93 9.89 24.40
N ASP A 118 -4.98 10.48 23.80
CA ASP A 118 -5.17 11.94 23.67
C ASP A 118 -3.94 12.67 23.08
N ILE A 119 -3.37 12.08 22.04
CA ILE A 119 -2.21 12.61 21.32
C ILE A 119 -2.51 12.73 19.84
N LEU A 120 -1.71 13.50 19.12
CA LEU A 120 -1.88 13.67 17.68
C LEU A 120 -1.42 12.42 16.92
N VAL A 121 -2.10 12.08 15.82
CA VAL A 121 -1.78 10.87 15.02
C VAL A 121 -0.36 10.89 14.44
N ASN A 122 0.18 12.09 14.16
CA ASN A 122 1.57 12.27 13.73
C ASN A 122 2.59 11.95 14.84
N GLN A 123 2.22 12.02 16.11
CA GLN A 123 3.07 11.61 17.23
C GLN A 123 3.12 10.08 17.36
N VAL A 124 2.06 9.38 16.91
CA VAL A 124 2.02 7.90 16.86
C VAL A 124 2.76 7.35 15.65
N MET A 125 2.69 8.03 14.50
CA MET A 125 3.25 7.54 13.23
C MET A 125 3.79 8.68 12.34
N PRO A 126 4.91 9.32 12.72
CA PRO A 126 5.38 10.57 12.11
C PRO A 126 5.68 10.47 10.61
N ASP A 127 6.36 9.41 10.18
CA ASP A 127 6.81 9.28 8.78
C ASP A 127 5.70 8.92 7.80
N PHE A 128 4.61 8.34 8.29
CA PHE A 128 3.52 7.87 7.42
C PHE A 128 2.72 9.03 6.83
N PHE A 129 2.40 10.03 7.66
CA PHE A 129 1.58 11.16 7.21
C PHE A 129 2.35 12.11 6.30
N HIS A 130 3.67 12.28 6.51
CA HIS A 130 4.51 13.00 5.55
C HIS A 130 4.46 12.35 4.17
N LYS A 131 4.64 11.02 4.10
CA LYS A 131 4.61 10.29 2.83
C LYS A 131 3.24 10.27 2.16
N VAL A 132 2.15 10.40 2.92
CA VAL A 132 0.78 10.50 2.38
C VAL A 132 0.49 11.92 1.91
N ALA A 133 0.91 12.94 2.66
CA ALA A 133 0.78 14.35 2.28
C ALA A 133 1.53 14.64 0.97
N ASP A 134 2.76 14.14 0.83
CA ASP A 134 3.57 14.30 -0.39
C ASP A 134 2.91 13.65 -1.61
N LYS A 135 2.32 12.46 -1.43
CA LYS A 135 1.61 11.76 -2.52
C LYS A 135 0.33 12.47 -2.92
N LYS A 136 -0.39 13.06 -1.96
CA LYS A 136 -1.58 13.85 -2.26
C LYS A 136 -1.21 15.13 -3.00
N ALA A 137 -0.19 15.85 -2.52
CA ALA A 137 0.32 17.05 -3.17
C ALA A 137 0.79 16.77 -4.61
N ASN A 138 1.50 15.67 -4.84
CA ASN A 138 1.93 15.27 -6.18
C ASN A 138 0.74 14.94 -7.11
N ARG A 139 -0.30 14.29 -6.58
CA ARG A 139 -1.51 13.98 -7.36
C ARG A 139 -2.27 15.26 -7.74
N ASP A 140 -2.44 16.17 -6.79
CA ASP A 140 -3.11 17.45 -6.98
C ASP A 140 -2.35 18.34 -7.98
N TYR A 141 -1.00 18.27 -7.97
CA TYR A 141 -0.13 18.92 -8.95
C TYR A 141 -0.34 18.35 -10.37
N ILE A 142 -0.32 17.02 -10.53
CA ILE A 142 -0.57 16.37 -11.84
C ILE A 142 -1.96 16.73 -12.37
N THR A 143 -2.99 16.72 -11.51
CA THR A 143 -4.34 17.10 -11.92
C THR A 143 -4.41 18.57 -12.36
N SER A 144 -3.72 19.48 -11.66
CA SER A 144 -3.63 20.89 -12.07
C SER A 144 -2.97 21.06 -13.44
N LEU A 145 -1.89 20.31 -13.71
CA LEU A 145 -1.23 20.32 -15.02
C LEU A 145 -2.14 19.82 -16.14
N GLN A 146 -2.91 18.75 -15.90
CA GLN A 146 -3.86 18.22 -16.88
C GLN A 146 -4.96 19.23 -17.22
N ILE A 147 -5.52 19.90 -16.20
CA ILE A 147 -6.53 20.94 -16.40
C ILE A 147 -5.95 22.11 -17.21
N LEU A 148 -4.72 22.53 -16.91
CA LEU A 148 -4.04 23.60 -17.64
C LEU A 148 -3.80 23.21 -19.11
N ALA A 149 -3.31 21.99 -19.37
CA ALA A 149 -3.08 21.49 -20.72
C ALA A 149 -4.39 21.41 -21.54
N SER A 150 -5.49 20.96 -20.93
CA SER A 150 -6.81 20.93 -21.57
C SER A 150 -7.30 22.35 -21.91
N LYS A 151 -7.12 23.32 -21.01
CA LYS A 151 -7.48 24.72 -21.27
C LYS A 151 -6.73 25.27 -22.49
N ILE A 152 -5.41 25.10 -22.53
CA ILE A 152 -4.57 25.56 -23.65
C ILE A 152 -5.00 24.90 -24.98
N SER A 153 -5.28 23.60 -24.97
CA SER A 153 -5.73 22.88 -26.17
C SER A 153 -7.07 23.40 -26.70
N THR A 154 -7.96 23.86 -25.82
CA THR A 154 -9.27 24.38 -26.22
C THR A 154 -9.13 25.77 -26.84
N THR A 155 -8.32 26.64 -26.22
CA THR A 155 -8.07 27.99 -26.72
C THR A 155 -7.40 28.00 -28.11
N VAL A 156 -6.48 27.07 -28.38
CA VAL A 156 -5.82 26.95 -29.69
C VAL A 156 -6.79 26.53 -30.81
N ILE A 157 -7.83 25.76 -30.49
CA ILE A 157 -8.86 25.35 -31.45
C ILE A 157 -9.78 26.54 -31.77
N ASP A 158 -10.16 27.32 -30.76
CA ASP A 158 -11.00 28.50 -30.94
C ASP A 158 -10.31 29.58 -31.79
N PHE A 159 -9.00 29.82 -31.56
CA PHE A 159 -8.21 30.73 -32.40
C PHE A 159 -8.13 30.28 -33.88
N LYS A 160 -8.08 28.97 -34.14
CA LYS A 160 -8.06 28.44 -35.53
C LYS A 160 -9.43 28.47 -36.22
N LEU A 161 -10.53 28.48 -35.46
CA LEU A 161 -11.88 28.56 -36.02
C LEU A 161 -12.24 30.01 -36.41
N GLN A 162 -11.79 31.00 -35.65
CA GLN A 162 -12.01 32.42 -35.94
C GLN A 162 -11.31 32.86 -37.24
N ASP A 163 -10.10 32.38 -37.50
CA ASP A 163 -9.29 32.77 -38.67
C ASP A 163 -9.86 32.20 -40.00
N LYS A 164 -10.76 31.22 -39.92
CA LYS A 164 -11.36 30.56 -41.09
C LYS A 164 -12.71 31.13 -41.51
N SER A 165 -13.40 31.89 -40.65
CA SER A 165 -14.69 32.50 -40.96
C SER A 165 -14.56 33.82 -41.73
N ASP A 166 -13.43 34.51 -41.63
CA ASP A 166 -13.28 35.86 -42.21
C ASP A 166 -12.79 35.84 -43.67
N GLY A 167 -12.28 34.70 -44.15
CA GLY A 167 -11.75 34.56 -45.52
C GLY A 167 -12.77 34.22 -46.62
N ARG A 168 -14.08 34.12 -46.33
CA ARG A 168 -15.08 33.57 -47.27
C ARG A 168 -16.16 34.56 -47.75
N MET A 169 -15.87 35.86 -47.77
CA MET A 169 -16.80 36.89 -48.28
C MET A 169 -16.36 37.58 -49.59
N ALA A 170 -15.23 37.20 -50.19
CA ALA A 170 -14.69 37.90 -51.36
C ALA A 170 -14.55 37.01 -52.61
N SER A 171 -15.65 36.44 -53.14
CA SER A 171 -15.71 36.11 -54.57
C SER A 171 -17.12 35.73 -55.02
N ARG A 172 -17.93 36.70 -55.46
CA ARG A 172 -18.97 36.49 -56.49
C ARG A 172 -19.45 37.83 -57.03
N GLY A 173 -18.75 38.31 -58.04
CA GLY A 173 -19.18 39.43 -58.87
C GLY A 173 -18.35 39.43 -60.13
N GLY A 174 -18.94 39.04 -61.25
CA GLY A 174 -18.31 39.12 -62.56
C GLY A 174 -18.67 37.95 -63.47
N GLY A 175 -19.74 38.13 -64.23
CA GLY A 175 -20.11 37.23 -65.33
C GLY A 175 -21.29 37.85 -66.06
N ALA A 176 -20.95 38.65 -67.07
CA ALA A 176 -21.86 39.30 -68.02
C ALA A 176 -22.55 38.28 -68.95
#